data_AF-A0A1V5VGR6-F1
#
_entry.id   AF-A0A1V5VGR6-F1
#
_cell.length_a   1.000
_cell.length_b   1.000
_cell.length_c   1.000
_cell.angle_alpha   90.00
_cell.angle_beta   90.00
_cell.angle_gamma   90.00
#
_symmetry.space_group_name_H-M   'P 1'
#
loop_
_entity.id
_entity.type
_entity.pdbx_description
1 polymer ?
#
loop_
_entity_poly.entity_id
_entity_poly.type
_entity_poly.pdbx_seq_one_letter_code
_entity_poly.pdbx_strand_id
1 'polypeptide(L)'
;MLSKFKIPGITALVVTLGAAMIFASAEKPSASKQILPGKCETCHVNSIPTPSDSALRKCPVYHPPKASPENMLRPEDGPRMFALDKIDGKYAPVKFDHFKHADHAQMQNGCWTCHHHSSPNKPIPSCASCHKQELVREDLKVPTLKAAYHQQCLDCHKGWTGDTSCAGCHVSKGQKPAANIYQSPKSSEKYVYSVPKYSNTKVTFFHNSHVSFYGLNCNDCHAGASCAACHDVKRVAGEKKGEPVAKANHDADSCFKCHATAACDKCHKDKEVEGGAFDHAKTGFPLKKYHAKLSCDSCHKGGFDKKISRKCSSCHGKWSADNFNHAKSVGVKLGDVHGSFDCGDCHVGGFDKKVECESCHEGITYPAMKPDM
;
A
#
# COMPACT_ATOMS: atom_id res chain seq x y z
N MET A 1 -49.80 -40.63 76.88
CA MET A 1 -51.27 -40.82 76.92
C MET A 1 -51.78 -41.02 75.50
N LEU A 2 -52.86 -41.79 75.32
CA LEU A 2 -53.82 -41.83 74.18
C LEU A 2 -53.26 -41.42 72.79
N SER A 3 -52.94 -42.34 71.87
CA SER A 3 -53.87 -43.08 70.98
C SER A 3 -54.65 -42.14 70.04
N LYS A 4 -54.58 -42.27 68.71
CA LYS A 4 -55.20 -43.29 67.82
C LYS A 4 -54.54 -43.21 66.41
N PHE A 5 -54.53 -44.17 65.48
CA PHE A 5 -54.92 -45.60 65.38
C PHE A 5 -53.99 -46.27 64.31
N LYS A 6 -54.03 -47.60 64.11
CA LYS A 6 -53.19 -48.35 63.14
C LYS A 6 -54.00 -49.44 62.39
N ILE A 7 -53.34 -50.13 61.44
CA ILE A 7 -53.70 -51.44 60.81
C ILE A 7 -54.71 -51.37 59.63
N PRO A 8 -54.62 -52.17 58.54
CA PRO A 8 -53.49 -52.87 57.87
C PRO A 8 -53.20 -52.25 56.46
N GLY A 9 -52.36 -52.77 55.55
CA GLY A 9 -51.37 -53.87 55.58
C GLY A 9 -51.59 -54.94 54.49
N ILE A 10 -50.57 -55.18 53.63
CA ILE A 10 -50.46 -56.27 52.61
C ILE A 10 -51.46 -56.06 51.43
N THR A 11 -51.15 -56.08 50.13
CA THR A 11 -50.07 -56.62 49.26
C THR A 11 -49.80 -55.59 48.10
N ALA A 12 -49.01 -55.71 47.02
CA ALA A 12 -48.14 -56.73 46.40
C ALA A 12 -47.07 -56.09 45.45
N LEU A 13 -46.22 -56.95 44.86
CA LEU A 13 -45.54 -56.85 43.55
C LEU A 13 -44.80 -55.54 43.15
N VAL A 14 -43.47 -55.59 43.20
CA VAL A 14 -42.58 -54.67 42.46
C VAL A 14 -42.25 -55.29 41.10
N VAL A 15 -42.51 -54.56 40.00
CA VAL A 15 -41.99 -54.88 38.66
C VAL A 15 -41.34 -53.61 38.10
N THR A 16 -40.17 -53.78 37.48
CA THR A 16 -39.29 -52.70 37.04
C THR A 16 -39.70 -52.08 35.70
N LEU A 17 -39.51 -50.77 35.55
CA LEU A 17 -39.07 -50.19 34.28
C LEU A 17 -38.09 -49.04 34.56
N GLY A 18 -36.98 -49.01 33.82
CA GLY A 18 -35.88 -48.07 34.07
C GLY A 18 -35.91 -46.83 33.18
N ALA A 19 -35.40 -45.71 33.69
CA ALA A 19 -35.10 -44.50 32.93
C ALA A 19 -33.65 -44.07 33.19
N ALA A 20 -32.74 -44.45 32.30
CA ALA A 20 -31.33 -44.06 32.41
C ALA A 20 -31.14 -42.61 31.94
N MET A 21 -31.12 -41.66 32.86
CA MET A 21 -30.76 -40.27 32.54
C MET A 21 -29.25 -40.16 32.29
N ILE A 22 -28.88 -40.05 31.02
CA ILE A 22 -27.51 -39.73 30.60
C ILE A 22 -27.25 -38.27 30.92
N PHE A 23 -26.64 -38.01 32.08
CA PHE A 23 -26.11 -36.69 32.41
C PHE A 23 -24.89 -36.39 31.56
N ALA A 24 -25.11 -35.76 30.40
CA ALA A 24 -24.04 -35.16 29.62
C ALA A 24 -23.35 -34.08 30.46
N SER A 25 -22.15 -34.37 30.96
CA SER A 25 -21.30 -33.37 31.60
C SER A 25 -20.86 -32.34 30.57
N ALA A 26 -21.62 -31.26 30.45
CA ALA A 26 -21.14 -30.06 29.78
C ALA A 26 -19.91 -29.54 30.54
N GLU A 27 -18.72 -29.71 29.96
CA GLU A 27 -17.51 -29.11 30.48
C GLU A 27 -17.70 -27.59 30.56
N LYS A 28 -17.74 -27.06 31.78
CA LYS A 28 -17.83 -25.61 31.97
C LYS A 28 -16.56 -25.02 31.34
N PRO A 29 -16.68 -24.05 30.39
CA PRO A 29 -15.50 -23.47 29.76
C PRO A 29 -14.59 -22.91 30.84
N SER A 30 -13.33 -23.36 30.85
CA SER A 30 -12.37 -23.06 31.90
C SER A 30 -12.31 -21.54 32.12
N ALA A 31 -12.66 -21.09 33.31
CA ALA A 31 -12.72 -19.67 33.64
C ALA A 31 -11.32 -19.09 33.46
N SER A 32 -11.14 -18.31 32.38
CA SER A 32 -9.83 -17.73 32.06
C SER A 32 -9.37 -16.92 33.27
N LYS A 33 -8.18 -17.23 33.78
CA LYS A 33 -7.60 -16.54 34.94
C LYS A 33 -7.64 -15.05 34.65
N GLN A 34 -8.51 -14.32 35.35
CA GLN A 34 -8.77 -12.93 35.02
C GLN A 34 -7.47 -12.14 35.10
N ILE A 35 -7.10 -11.54 33.96
CA ILE A 35 -5.93 -10.68 33.83
C ILE A 35 -6.22 -9.43 34.67
N LEU A 36 -5.81 -9.47 35.94
CA LEU A 36 -5.95 -8.38 36.91
C LEU A 36 -5.05 -7.21 36.48
N PRO A 37 -5.62 -6.02 36.21
CA PRO A 37 -4.84 -4.82 35.94
C PRO A 37 -3.95 -4.43 37.13
N GLY A 38 -2.84 -3.74 36.85
CA GLY A 38 -2.03 -3.09 37.89
C GLY A 38 -0.99 -3.95 38.63
N LYS A 39 -0.73 -5.21 38.23
CA LYS A 39 0.40 -6.01 38.74
C LYS A 39 1.50 -6.19 37.68
N CYS A 40 2.76 -6.19 38.11
CA CYS A 40 3.91 -6.31 37.21
C CYS A 40 3.94 -7.67 36.51
N GLU A 41 3.67 -8.75 37.26
CA GLU A 41 3.65 -10.14 36.78
C GLU A 41 2.61 -10.38 35.68
N THR A 42 1.60 -9.52 35.56
CA THR A 42 0.59 -9.56 34.50
C THR A 42 1.21 -9.29 33.12
N CYS A 43 2.19 -8.38 33.04
CA CYS A 43 2.84 -7.97 31.79
C CYS A 43 4.27 -8.51 31.64
N HIS A 44 4.94 -8.83 32.75
CA HIS A 44 6.34 -9.24 32.80
C HIS A 44 6.49 -10.71 33.24
N VAL A 45 7.48 -11.43 32.72
CA VAL A 45 7.85 -12.76 33.23
C VAL A 45 8.61 -12.67 34.56
N ASN A 46 9.36 -11.58 34.77
CA ASN A 46 10.12 -11.30 35.99
C ASN A 46 9.37 -10.29 36.87
N SER A 47 9.39 -10.45 38.20
CA SER A 47 8.76 -9.50 39.13
C SER A 47 9.47 -8.13 39.23
N ILE A 48 10.70 -8.02 38.75
CA ILE A 48 11.46 -6.76 38.69
C ILE A 48 12.04 -6.60 37.27
N PRO A 49 11.31 -5.99 36.33
CA PRO A 49 11.84 -5.64 35.02
C PRO A 49 12.80 -4.43 35.11
N THR A 50 13.67 -4.28 34.12
CA THR A 50 14.59 -3.14 33.99
C THR A 50 14.35 -2.36 32.69
N PRO A 51 14.86 -1.13 32.53
CA PRO A 51 14.76 -0.41 31.25
C PRO A 51 15.53 -1.08 30.11
N SER A 52 16.59 -1.84 30.42
CA SER A 52 17.46 -2.54 29.45
C SER A 52 16.99 -3.95 29.12
N ASP A 53 16.55 -4.72 30.11
CA ASP A 53 15.73 -5.93 29.93
C ASP A 53 14.35 -5.72 30.55
N SER A 54 13.39 -5.41 29.68
CA SER A 54 12.00 -5.20 30.06
C SER A 54 11.26 -6.49 30.43
N ALA A 55 11.82 -7.68 30.18
CA ALA A 55 11.26 -8.98 30.56
C ALA A 55 9.76 -9.16 30.24
N LEU A 56 9.28 -8.58 29.14
CA LEU A 56 7.86 -8.58 28.77
C LEU A 56 7.38 -9.97 28.34
N ARG A 57 6.19 -10.37 28.81
CA ARG A 57 5.48 -11.54 28.28
C ARG A 57 5.13 -11.28 26.82
N LYS A 58 5.33 -12.28 25.95
CA LYS A 58 4.78 -12.22 24.59
C LYS A 58 3.28 -12.02 24.66
N CYS A 59 2.79 -10.96 24.02
CA CYS A 59 1.39 -10.57 24.08
C CYS A 59 0.51 -11.69 23.48
N PRO A 60 -0.50 -12.22 24.21
CA PRO A 60 -1.37 -13.29 23.71
C PRO A 60 -2.47 -12.81 22.77
N VAL A 61 -2.45 -11.52 22.38
CA VAL A 61 -3.56 -10.86 21.68
C VAL A 61 -3.60 -11.27 20.21
N TYR A 62 -4.75 -11.83 19.84
CA TYR A 62 -5.36 -11.81 18.51
C TYR A 62 -4.42 -12.08 17.33
N HIS A 63 -4.27 -13.35 16.98
CA HIS A 63 -3.91 -13.71 15.60
C HIS A 63 -5.13 -13.39 14.71
N PRO A 64 -5.06 -12.41 13.78
CA PRO A 64 -6.11 -12.27 12.77
C PRO A 64 -6.17 -13.55 11.91
N PRO A 65 -7.31 -13.83 11.26
CA PRO A 65 -7.38 -14.88 10.25
C PRO A 65 -6.32 -14.62 9.16
N LYS A 66 -5.76 -15.69 8.57
CA LYS A 66 -4.68 -15.64 7.56
C LYS A 66 -5.06 -14.94 6.24
N ALA A 67 -6.30 -14.49 6.12
CA ALA A 67 -6.83 -13.66 5.05
C ALA A 67 -7.97 -12.81 5.63
N SER A 68 -8.27 -11.67 5.00
CA SER A 68 -9.56 -10.99 5.24
C SER A 68 -10.72 -11.95 4.95
N PRO A 69 -11.80 -11.94 5.73
CA PRO A 69 -13.03 -12.62 5.35
C PRO A 69 -13.56 -12.11 4.01
N GLU A 70 -14.22 -12.99 3.27
CA GLU A 70 -15.06 -12.60 2.14
C GLU A 70 -16.13 -11.58 2.59
N ASN A 71 -16.43 -10.59 1.75
CA ASN A 71 -17.33 -9.46 2.08
C ASN A 71 -16.79 -8.48 3.14
N MET A 72 -15.47 -8.27 3.19
CA MET A 72 -14.86 -7.08 3.79
C MET A 72 -14.98 -5.87 2.85
N LEU A 73 -15.03 -4.65 3.39
CA LEU A 73 -14.98 -3.41 2.60
C LEU A 73 -13.65 -3.27 1.84
N ARG A 74 -13.70 -2.75 0.61
CA ARG A 74 -12.52 -2.60 -0.26
C ARG A 74 -11.84 -1.24 -0.04
N PRO A 75 -10.55 -1.06 -0.45
CA PRO A 75 -9.83 0.21 -0.29
C PRO A 75 -10.56 1.44 -0.86
N GLU A 76 -11.27 1.27 -1.99
CA GLU A 76 -12.05 2.30 -2.68
C GLU A 76 -13.38 2.65 -2.01
N ASP A 77 -13.92 1.78 -1.14
CA ASP A 77 -15.17 2.03 -0.40
C ASP A 77 -14.94 3.00 0.80
N GLY A 78 -13.68 3.29 1.13
CA GLY A 78 -13.26 4.21 2.18
C GLY A 78 -12.75 5.57 1.66
N PRO A 79 -12.82 6.64 2.46
CA PRO A 79 -12.21 7.92 2.12
C PRO A 79 -10.73 7.80 1.77
N ARG A 80 -10.32 8.41 0.64
CA ARG A 80 -8.93 8.29 0.13
C ARG A 80 -7.90 8.88 1.09
N MET A 81 -8.22 10.01 1.70
CA MET A 81 -7.34 10.79 2.59
C MET A 81 -8.05 11.07 3.91
N PHE A 82 -7.32 10.93 5.02
CA PHE A 82 -7.73 11.37 6.34
C PHE A 82 -6.74 12.40 6.92
N ALA A 83 -7.22 13.19 7.88
CA ALA A 83 -6.37 13.98 8.77
C ALA A 83 -6.42 13.34 10.17
N LEU A 84 -5.26 12.93 10.70
CA LEU A 84 -5.14 12.47 12.08
C LEU A 84 -4.88 13.69 12.96
N ASP A 85 -5.96 14.25 13.51
CA ASP A 85 -6.01 15.51 14.26
C ASP A 85 -6.26 15.32 15.77
N LYS A 86 -6.49 14.08 16.23
CA LYS A 86 -6.90 13.75 17.61
C LYS A 86 -5.75 13.66 18.62
N ILE A 87 -4.65 14.39 18.41
CA ILE A 87 -3.50 14.46 19.32
C ILE A 87 -3.07 15.93 19.46
N ASP A 88 -2.55 16.29 20.64
CA ASP A 88 -2.24 17.65 21.10
C ASP A 88 -1.65 18.62 20.05
N GLY A 89 -2.13 19.87 20.10
CA GLY A 89 -2.05 20.89 19.05
C GLY A 89 -0.66 21.51 18.80
N LYS A 90 0.41 20.86 19.25
CA LYS A 90 1.82 21.18 18.99
C LYS A 90 2.22 20.94 17.53
N TYR A 91 1.60 19.96 16.88
CA TYR A 91 1.86 19.59 15.49
C TYR A 91 0.64 19.85 14.61
N ALA A 92 0.87 19.97 13.30
CA ALA A 92 -0.20 19.92 12.31
C ALA A 92 -0.75 18.48 12.19
N PRO A 93 -2.05 18.30 11.82
CA PRO A 93 -2.63 16.97 11.60
C PRO A 93 -1.88 16.16 10.55
N VAL A 94 -1.63 14.87 10.83
CA VAL A 94 -0.94 13.97 9.90
C VAL A 94 -1.89 13.63 8.75
N LYS A 95 -1.46 13.86 7.50
CA LYS A 95 -2.25 13.50 6.31
C LYS A 95 -1.99 12.03 5.95
N PHE A 96 -3.01 11.20 6.11
CA PHE A 96 -2.93 9.76 5.90
C PHE A 96 -3.64 9.36 4.59
N ASP A 97 -2.90 8.81 3.63
CA ASP A 97 -3.43 8.25 2.38
C ASP A 97 -3.95 6.83 2.63
N HIS A 98 -5.16 6.75 3.19
CA HIS A 98 -5.79 5.48 3.57
C HIS A 98 -5.94 4.53 2.38
N PHE A 99 -6.30 5.04 1.19
CA PHE A 99 -6.45 4.20 0.01
C PHE A 99 -5.16 3.43 -0.29
N LYS A 100 -4.00 4.10 -0.34
CA LYS A 100 -2.73 3.40 -0.58
C LYS A 100 -2.40 2.38 0.50
N HIS A 101 -2.62 2.71 1.78
CA HIS A 101 -2.30 1.80 2.87
C HIS A 101 -3.23 0.57 2.88
N ALA A 102 -4.53 0.76 2.67
CA ALA A 102 -5.51 -0.32 2.57
C ALA A 102 -5.25 -1.22 1.35
N ASP A 103 -4.85 -0.63 0.22
CA ASP A 103 -4.49 -1.36 -1.00
C ASP A 103 -3.20 -2.20 -0.84
N HIS A 104 -2.11 -1.61 -0.33
CA HIS A 104 -0.89 -2.37 -0.06
C HIS A 104 -1.09 -3.43 1.05
N ALA A 105 -1.99 -3.18 1.99
CA ALA A 105 -2.36 -4.16 3.02
C ALA A 105 -3.06 -5.40 2.43
N GLN A 106 -3.64 -5.34 1.21
CA GLN A 106 -4.17 -6.52 0.52
C GLN A 106 -3.09 -7.58 0.24
N MET A 107 -1.81 -7.17 0.15
CA MET A 107 -0.66 -8.08 0.03
C MET A 107 -0.33 -8.83 1.33
N GLN A 108 -1.04 -8.54 2.43
CA GLN A 108 -0.90 -9.17 3.74
C GLN A 108 -2.31 -9.58 4.23
N ASN A 109 -2.69 -9.27 5.47
CA ASN A 109 -3.99 -9.68 6.04
C ASN A 109 -5.15 -8.73 5.64
N GLY A 110 -5.03 -8.00 4.53
CA GLY A 110 -5.98 -6.98 4.09
C GLY A 110 -6.23 -5.93 5.18
N CYS A 111 -7.50 -5.57 5.39
CA CYS A 111 -7.93 -4.62 6.42
C CYS A 111 -7.39 -4.97 7.83
N TRP A 112 -7.23 -6.26 8.15
CA TRP A 112 -6.75 -6.76 9.44
C TRP A 112 -5.27 -6.49 9.69
N THR A 113 -4.53 -6.03 8.69
CA THR A 113 -3.16 -5.51 8.85
C THR A 113 -3.13 -4.27 9.76
N CYS A 114 -4.23 -3.51 9.83
CA CYS A 114 -4.36 -2.30 10.66
C CYS A 114 -5.59 -2.30 11.59
N HIS A 115 -6.69 -2.96 11.20
CA HIS A 115 -7.97 -2.91 11.92
C HIS A 115 -8.31 -4.26 12.56
N HIS A 116 -8.07 -4.37 13.87
CA HIS A 116 -8.62 -5.45 14.68
C HIS A 116 -10.14 -5.30 14.90
N HIS A 117 -10.78 -6.34 15.44
CA HIS A 117 -12.19 -6.38 15.87
C HIS A 117 -13.25 -5.94 14.84
N SER A 118 -12.89 -5.82 13.56
CA SER A 118 -13.82 -5.41 12.50
C SER A 118 -14.69 -6.57 12.03
N SER A 119 -15.84 -6.29 11.41
CA SER A 119 -16.77 -7.33 10.93
C SER A 119 -17.04 -7.19 9.43
N PRO A 120 -17.27 -8.29 8.69
CA PRO A 120 -17.76 -8.23 7.32
C PRO A 120 -19.02 -7.39 7.20
N ASN A 121 -19.16 -6.67 6.08
CA ASN A 121 -20.30 -5.78 5.79
C ASN A 121 -20.66 -4.74 6.89
N LYS A 122 -19.73 -4.37 7.78
CA LYS A 122 -19.93 -3.28 8.76
C LYS A 122 -18.93 -2.14 8.56
N PRO A 123 -19.29 -0.87 8.87
CA PRO A 123 -18.35 0.24 8.89
C PRO A 123 -17.18 -0.05 9.82
N ILE A 124 -15.95 0.11 9.29
CA ILE A 124 -14.72 -0.08 10.06
C ILE A 124 -14.56 1.09 11.04
N PRO A 125 -14.45 0.84 12.36
CA PRO A 125 -14.37 1.91 13.35
C PRO A 125 -13.00 2.60 13.33
N SER A 126 -12.99 3.91 13.60
CA SER A 126 -11.75 4.67 13.80
C SER A 126 -11.07 4.28 15.11
N CYS A 127 -9.73 4.33 15.16
CA CYS A 127 -8.94 4.00 16.36
C CYS A 127 -9.45 4.72 17.62
N ALA A 128 -9.88 5.99 17.47
CA ALA A 128 -10.34 6.85 18.55
C ALA A 128 -11.67 6.45 19.21
N SER A 129 -12.47 5.54 18.61
CA SER A 129 -13.67 5.03 19.30
C SER A 129 -13.29 4.22 20.54
N CYS A 130 -12.24 3.42 20.43
CA CYS A 130 -11.76 2.50 21.48
C CYS A 130 -10.55 3.09 22.22
N HIS A 131 -9.50 3.48 21.50
CA HIS A 131 -8.29 4.05 22.09
C HIS A 131 -8.51 5.51 22.48
N LYS A 132 -8.41 5.82 23.78
CA LYS A 132 -8.58 7.19 24.31
C LYS A 132 -7.26 7.96 24.30
N GLN A 133 -7.32 9.30 24.33
CA GLN A 133 -6.11 10.14 24.39
C GLN A 133 -5.35 9.90 25.71
N GLU A 134 -6.07 9.95 26.82
CA GLU A 134 -5.54 9.72 28.16
C GLU A 134 -5.43 8.23 28.51
N LEU A 135 -4.51 7.93 29.43
CA LEU A 135 -4.27 6.59 29.93
C LEU A 135 -5.27 6.22 31.03
N VAL A 136 -6.19 5.30 30.72
CA VAL A 136 -7.01 4.59 31.71
C VAL A 136 -6.10 3.55 32.39
N ARG A 137 -5.79 3.73 33.68
CA ARG A 137 -4.88 2.84 34.42
C ARG A 137 -5.54 1.51 34.80
N GLU A 138 -6.86 1.53 34.81
CA GLU A 138 -7.75 0.44 35.17
C GLU A 138 -7.89 -0.58 34.03
N ASP A 139 -7.59 -0.19 32.78
CA ASP A 139 -7.52 -1.11 31.64
C ASP A 139 -6.27 -0.91 30.78
N LEU A 140 -5.16 -1.51 31.23
CA LEU A 140 -3.88 -1.51 30.53
C LEU A 140 -3.87 -2.36 29.25
N LYS A 141 -5.00 -2.99 28.86
CA LYS A 141 -5.09 -3.81 27.62
C LYS A 141 -5.33 -2.95 26.38
N VAL A 142 -5.90 -1.76 26.55
CA VAL A 142 -6.16 -0.80 25.46
C VAL A 142 -5.13 0.33 25.54
N PRO A 143 -4.10 0.35 24.68
CA PRO A 143 -3.14 1.45 24.66
C PRO A 143 -3.82 2.79 24.31
N THR A 144 -3.24 3.91 24.73
CA THR A 144 -3.75 5.23 24.35
C THR A 144 -3.69 5.42 22.83
N LEU A 145 -4.51 6.33 22.29
CA LEU A 145 -4.56 6.64 20.86
C LEU A 145 -3.18 7.03 20.30
N LYS A 146 -2.39 7.75 21.10
CA LYS A 146 -1.00 8.08 20.79
C LYS A 146 -0.11 6.84 20.75
N ALA A 147 -0.25 5.90 21.68
CA ALA A 147 0.53 4.66 21.66
C ALA A 147 0.12 3.75 20.48
N ALA A 148 -1.18 3.56 20.26
CA ALA A 148 -1.73 2.74 19.18
C ALA A 148 -1.25 3.19 17.78
N TYR A 149 -1.30 4.49 17.48
CA TYR A 149 -0.76 5.00 16.21
C TYR A 149 0.75 4.80 16.09
N HIS A 150 1.55 5.09 17.14
CA HIS A 150 3.00 4.95 17.03
C HIS A 150 3.45 3.48 16.95
N GLN A 151 2.75 2.54 17.58
CA GLN A 151 3.02 1.11 17.40
C GLN A 151 2.67 0.70 15.95
N GLN A 152 1.40 0.84 15.56
CA GLN A 152 0.91 0.37 14.25
C GLN A 152 1.66 1.01 13.06
N CYS A 153 1.91 2.32 13.09
CA CYS A 153 2.55 3.01 11.97
C CYS A 153 4.08 2.84 12.00
N LEU A 154 4.74 3.03 13.15
CA LEU A 154 6.21 3.01 13.17
C LEU A 154 6.77 1.58 13.10
N ASP A 155 6.10 0.57 13.66
CA ASP A 155 6.62 -0.81 13.58
C ASP A 155 6.55 -1.36 12.15
N CYS A 156 5.54 -0.94 11.35
CA CYS A 156 5.54 -1.15 9.91
C CYS A 156 6.66 -0.35 9.21
N HIS A 157 6.73 0.97 9.44
CA HIS A 157 7.68 1.84 8.72
C HIS A 157 9.15 1.51 9.02
N LYS A 158 9.52 1.13 10.25
CA LYS A 158 10.88 0.67 10.60
C LYS A 158 11.38 -0.42 9.64
N GLY A 159 10.50 -1.33 9.23
CA GLY A 159 10.84 -2.47 8.38
C GLY A 159 11.15 -2.15 6.92
N TRP A 160 10.92 -0.92 6.43
CA TRP A 160 11.21 -0.56 5.03
C TRP A 160 11.74 0.86 4.80
N THR A 161 11.44 1.82 5.69
CA THR A 161 11.96 3.19 5.62
C THR A 161 13.32 3.34 6.31
N GLY A 162 13.56 2.59 7.38
CA GLY A 162 14.69 2.77 8.31
C GLY A 162 14.68 4.07 9.14
N ASP A 163 13.92 5.10 8.73
CA ASP A 163 13.71 6.35 9.45
C ASP A 163 12.26 6.49 9.92
N THR A 164 12.06 6.51 11.23
CA THR A 164 10.78 6.81 11.88
C THR A 164 10.86 8.04 12.78
N SER A 165 11.65 9.04 12.37
CA SER A 165 11.77 10.34 13.03
C SER A 165 10.42 11.09 13.05
N CYS A 166 10.22 11.91 14.09
CA CYS A 166 8.96 12.64 14.28
C CYS A 166 8.60 13.51 13.05
N ALA A 167 9.59 14.09 12.39
CA ALA A 167 9.43 14.96 11.22
C ALA A 167 8.96 14.22 9.95
N GLY A 168 9.14 12.89 9.88
CA GLY A 168 8.64 12.07 8.76
C GLY A 168 7.11 11.94 8.72
N CYS A 169 6.42 12.18 9.85
CA CYS A 169 4.96 12.12 9.96
C CYS A 169 4.33 13.44 10.42
N HIS A 170 4.93 14.10 11.41
CA HIS A 170 4.43 15.35 11.99
C HIS A 170 5.18 16.57 11.44
N VAL A 171 4.43 17.61 11.10
CA VAL A 171 4.96 18.92 10.74
C VAL A 171 4.69 19.87 11.91
N SER A 172 5.70 20.63 12.36
CA SER A 172 5.51 21.62 13.42
C SER A 172 4.51 22.69 12.96
N LYS A 173 3.65 23.16 13.85
CA LYS A 173 2.61 24.14 13.52
C LYS A 173 3.24 25.42 12.94
N GLY A 174 2.90 25.74 11.69
CA GLY A 174 3.46 26.87 10.92
C GLY A 174 4.56 26.50 9.91
N GLN A 175 5.09 25.28 9.93
CA GLN A 175 6.04 24.79 8.93
C GLN A 175 5.31 24.15 7.73
N LYS A 176 5.98 24.08 6.58
CA LYS A 176 5.50 23.32 5.41
C LYS A 176 5.94 21.86 5.52
N PRO A 177 5.14 20.88 5.07
CA PRO A 177 5.58 19.49 4.98
C PRO A 177 6.82 19.36 4.10
N ALA A 178 7.71 18.40 4.43
CA ALA A 178 8.68 17.91 3.47
C ALA A 178 7.94 17.37 2.23
N ALA A 179 8.55 17.50 1.05
CA ALA A 179 8.03 16.86 -0.15
C ALA A 179 7.99 15.34 0.03
N ASN A 180 7.04 14.65 -0.61
CA ASN A 180 6.91 13.18 -0.53
C ASN A 180 8.24 12.50 -0.87
N ILE A 181 8.92 12.01 0.16
CA ILE A 181 10.25 11.38 0.05
C ILE A 181 10.15 9.99 -0.60
N TYR A 182 8.99 9.34 -0.43
CA TYR A 182 8.72 8.00 -0.92
C TYR A 182 8.31 8.00 -2.40
N GLN A 183 9.28 7.69 -3.26
CA GLN A 183 9.03 7.27 -4.64
C GLN A 183 8.76 5.77 -4.68
N SER A 184 7.87 5.31 -5.56
CA SER A 184 7.63 3.87 -5.75
C SER A 184 8.91 3.16 -6.22
N PRO A 185 9.21 1.95 -5.73
CA PRO A 185 10.35 1.17 -6.17
C PRO A 185 10.32 0.92 -7.69
N LYS A 186 11.38 1.35 -8.39
CA LYS A 186 11.50 1.15 -9.84
C LYS A 186 12.05 -0.24 -10.14
N SER A 187 11.16 -1.23 -10.18
CA SER A 187 11.51 -2.61 -10.52
C SER A 187 11.83 -2.76 -12.01
N SER A 188 13.08 -2.47 -12.39
CA SER A 188 13.60 -2.66 -13.76
C SER A 188 13.90 -4.14 -14.08
N GLU A 189 13.25 -5.09 -13.40
CA GLU A 189 13.62 -6.49 -13.47
C GLU A 189 13.10 -7.17 -14.75
N LYS A 190 14.04 -7.63 -15.57
CA LYS A 190 13.83 -8.57 -16.69
C LYS A 190 14.09 -9.98 -16.18
N TYR A 191 13.14 -10.89 -16.40
CA TYR A 191 13.28 -12.32 -16.10
C TYR A 191 13.11 -13.13 -17.39
N VAL A 192 13.89 -14.20 -17.55
CA VAL A 192 13.90 -15.03 -18.75
C VAL A 192 13.60 -16.48 -18.35
N TYR A 193 12.47 -17.00 -18.80
CA TYR A 193 12.00 -18.34 -18.48
C TYR A 193 12.24 -19.28 -19.66
N SER A 194 12.70 -20.50 -19.36
CA SER A 194 12.79 -21.60 -20.31
C SER A 194 11.72 -22.62 -19.94
N VAL A 195 10.78 -22.90 -20.85
CA VAL A 195 9.64 -23.77 -20.55
C VAL A 195 9.92 -25.17 -21.11
N PRO A 196 10.06 -26.23 -20.28
CA PRO A 196 10.48 -27.56 -20.74
C PRO A 196 9.61 -28.16 -21.86
N LYS A 197 8.32 -27.84 -21.84
CA LYS A 197 7.31 -28.24 -22.85
C LYS A 197 7.53 -27.63 -24.24
N TYR A 198 8.33 -26.57 -24.34
CA TYR A 198 8.65 -25.84 -25.57
C TYR A 198 10.17 -25.65 -25.68
N SER A 199 10.87 -26.79 -25.77
CA SER A 199 12.31 -26.99 -25.50
C SER A 199 13.32 -26.08 -26.23
N ASN A 200 12.91 -25.36 -27.28
CA ASN A 200 13.75 -24.42 -28.04
C ASN A 200 13.26 -22.96 -27.95
N THR A 201 12.50 -22.60 -26.91
CA THR A 201 11.92 -21.24 -26.76
C THR A 201 12.15 -20.62 -25.39
N LYS A 202 12.28 -19.29 -25.38
CA LYS A 202 12.37 -18.44 -24.18
C LYS A 202 11.14 -17.56 -24.08
N VAL A 203 10.70 -17.30 -22.85
CA VAL A 203 9.68 -16.28 -22.52
C VAL A 203 10.36 -15.18 -21.73
N THR A 204 10.27 -13.93 -22.20
CA THR A 204 10.90 -12.77 -21.54
C THR A 204 9.86 -11.93 -20.81
N PHE A 205 9.92 -11.92 -19.49
CA PHE A 205 9.06 -11.14 -18.61
C PHE A 205 9.72 -9.81 -18.22
N PHE A 206 8.91 -8.75 -18.20
CA PHE A 206 9.34 -7.41 -17.79
C PHE A 206 8.40 -6.89 -16.70
N HIS A 207 8.93 -6.69 -15.49
CA HIS A 207 8.11 -6.32 -14.33
C HIS A 207 7.33 -5.01 -14.55
N ASN A 208 8.02 -3.92 -14.92
CA ASN A 208 7.38 -2.63 -15.19
C ASN A 208 6.29 -2.70 -16.27
N SER A 209 6.42 -3.56 -17.27
CA SER A 209 5.41 -3.70 -18.34
C SER A 209 4.12 -4.34 -17.81
N HIS A 210 4.23 -5.28 -16.87
CA HIS A 210 3.06 -5.92 -16.24
C HIS A 210 2.29 -4.97 -15.32
N VAL A 211 2.99 -4.15 -14.51
CA VAL A 211 2.32 -3.17 -13.63
C VAL A 211 1.90 -1.88 -14.34
N SER A 212 2.64 -1.39 -15.35
CA SER A 212 2.42 -0.06 -15.95
C SER A 212 1.87 -0.04 -17.38
N PHE A 213 1.88 -1.16 -18.11
CA PHE A 213 1.28 -1.25 -19.45
C PHE A 213 0.11 -2.25 -19.48
N TYR A 214 0.21 -3.38 -18.76
CA TYR A 214 -0.90 -4.32 -18.59
C TYR A 214 -1.78 -4.00 -17.37
N GLY A 215 -1.34 -3.11 -16.48
CA GLY A 215 -2.15 -2.60 -15.37
C GLY A 215 -2.47 -3.61 -14.27
N LEU A 216 -1.66 -4.66 -14.11
CA LEU A 216 -1.86 -5.69 -13.09
C LEU A 216 -1.56 -5.15 -11.69
N ASN A 217 -2.37 -5.53 -10.70
CA ASN A 217 -2.18 -5.05 -9.32
C ASN A 217 -1.00 -5.78 -8.68
N CYS A 218 -0.33 -5.11 -7.73
CA CYS A 218 0.81 -5.69 -7.03
C CYS A 218 0.43 -7.01 -6.33
N ASN A 219 -0.75 -7.07 -5.72
CA ASN A 219 -1.25 -8.23 -4.99
C ASN A 219 -1.50 -9.47 -5.87
N ASP A 220 -1.96 -9.27 -7.11
CA ASP A 220 -2.31 -10.35 -8.05
C ASP A 220 -1.12 -11.29 -8.32
N CYS A 221 0.10 -10.76 -8.16
CA CYS A 221 1.33 -11.55 -8.08
C CYS A 221 1.83 -11.69 -6.64
N HIS A 222 2.05 -10.59 -5.91
CA HIS A 222 2.83 -10.51 -4.68
C HIS A 222 2.02 -10.71 -3.39
N ALA A 223 0.96 -11.52 -3.43
CA ALA A 223 0.24 -11.95 -2.23
C ALA A 223 1.19 -12.58 -1.20
N GLY A 224 1.13 -12.11 0.05
CA GLY A 224 2.01 -12.51 1.14
C GLY A 224 3.39 -11.83 1.17
N ALA A 225 3.78 -11.04 0.16
CA ALA A 225 5.07 -10.36 0.13
C ALA A 225 5.11 -9.16 1.10
N SER A 226 6.19 -9.04 1.88
CA SER A 226 6.36 -7.93 2.81
C SER A 226 6.67 -6.61 2.09
N CYS A 227 6.30 -5.48 2.68
CA CYS A 227 6.59 -4.15 2.12
C CYS A 227 8.10 -3.96 1.85
N ALA A 228 8.94 -4.46 2.76
CA ALA A 228 10.40 -4.43 2.66
C ALA A 228 10.95 -5.07 1.39
N ALA A 229 10.32 -6.16 0.91
CA ALA A 229 10.77 -6.89 -0.28
C ALA A 229 10.78 -6.03 -1.55
N CYS A 230 10.02 -4.93 -1.57
CA CYS A 230 10.03 -3.92 -2.63
C CYS A 230 10.65 -2.60 -2.18
N HIS A 231 10.42 -2.16 -0.93
CA HIS A 231 10.67 -0.78 -0.48
C HIS A 231 11.98 -0.54 0.30
N ASP A 232 12.77 -1.56 0.65
CA ASP A 232 13.99 -1.35 1.44
C ASP A 232 15.06 -0.53 0.68
N VAL A 233 15.19 0.73 1.07
CA VAL A 233 16.17 1.70 0.55
C VAL A 233 17.60 1.47 1.02
N LYS A 234 17.84 0.53 1.95
CA LYS A 234 19.15 0.16 2.50
C LYS A 234 19.38 -1.37 2.50
N ARG A 235 18.79 -2.08 1.53
CA ARG A 235 18.87 -3.55 1.39
C ARG A 235 20.26 -4.09 1.75
N VAL A 236 20.32 -4.73 2.92
CA VAL A 236 21.59 -5.05 3.58
C VAL A 236 22.39 -6.04 2.74
N ALA A 237 23.67 -5.73 2.51
CA ALA A 237 24.58 -6.53 1.70
C ALA A 237 24.87 -7.88 2.38
N GLY A 238 24.00 -8.86 2.15
CA GLY A 238 24.02 -10.17 2.78
C GLY A 238 22.65 -10.85 2.81
N GLU A 239 21.55 -10.07 2.78
CA GLU A 239 20.21 -10.67 2.67
C GLU A 239 20.00 -11.29 1.29
N LYS A 240 19.84 -12.62 1.29
CA LYS A 240 19.35 -13.37 0.13
C LYS A 240 18.06 -12.71 -0.35
N LYS A 241 17.94 -12.47 -1.65
CA LYS A 241 16.60 -12.29 -2.25
C LYS A 241 15.78 -13.49 -1.79
N GLY A 242 14.64 -13.25 -1.12
CA GLY A 242 13.56 -14.23 -1.13
C GLY A 242 13.27 -14.57 -2.59
N GLU A 243 12.98 -15.84 -2.90
CA GLU A 243 12.79 -16.22 -4.30
C GLU A 243 11.76 -15.28 -4.93
N PRO A 244 12.06 -14.65 -6.08
CA PRO A 244 11.17 -13.68 -6.68
C PRO A 244 9.78 -14.31 -6.81
N VAL A 245 8.73 -13.61 -6.37
CA VAL A 245 7.36 -14.12 -6.49
C VAL A 245 7.03 -14.40 -7.96
N ALA A 246 7.65 -13.65 -8.87
CA ALA A 246 7.66 -13.92 -10.31
C ALA A 246 8.14 -15.35 -10.66
N LYS A 247 9.08 -15.98 -9.96
CA LYS A 247 9.48 -17.37 -10.19
C LYS A 247 8.36 -18.35 -9.80
N ALA A 248 7.86 -18.26 -8.56
CA ALA A 248 6.78 -19.13 -8.06
C ALA A 248 5.46 -18.98 -8.87
N ASN A 249 5.24 -17.81 -9.48
CA ASN A 249 4.09 -17.53 -10.34
C ASN A 249 4.37 -17.71 -11.86
N HIS A 250 5.58 -18.14 -12.27
CA HIS A 250 5.92 -18.45 -13.66
C HIS A 250 6.65 -19.80 -13.82
N ASP A 251 6.45 -20.75 -12.90
CA ASP A 251 6.71 -22.18 -13.15
C ASP A 251 5.87 -22.68 -14.35
N ALA A 252 6.29 -23.78 -14.99
CA ALA A 252 5.96 -24.12 -16.38
C ALA A 252 4.48 -24.09 -16.81
N ASP A 253 3.52 -24.34 -15.90
CA ASP A 253 2.08 -24.33 -16.18
C ASP A 253 1.35 -23.09 -15.62
N SER A 254 2.00 -22.25 -14.82
CA SER A 254 1.37 -21.12 -14.13
C SER A 254 1.07 -19.93 -15.03
N CYS A 255 1.82 -19.76 -16.12
CA CYS A 255 1.58 -18.72 -17.14
C CYS A 255 0.14 -18.74 -17.68
N PHE A 256 -0.47 -19.93 -17.81
CA PHE A 256 -1.83 -20.09 -18.32
C PHE A 256 -2.90 -19.49 -17.39
N LYS A 257 -2.61 -19.28 -16.09
CA LYS A 257 -3.55 -18.65 -15.15
C LYS A 257 -3.90 -17.21 -15.54
N CYS A 258 -2.95 -16.48 -16.13
CA CYS A 258 -3.14 -15.10 -16.61
C CYS A 258 -3.24 -15.00 -18.14
N HIS A 259 -2.72 -15.99 -18.88
CA HIS A 259 -2.59 -15.95 -20.34
C HIS A 259 -3.31 -17.09 -21.07
N ALA A 260 -4.39 -17.64 -20.51
CA ALA A 260 -5.18 -18.74 -21.08
C ALA A 260 -5.61 -18.55 -22.56
N THR A 261 -5.76 -17.30 -23.03
CA THR A 261 -6.19 -16.94 -24.39
C THR A 261 -5.09 -16.31 -25.24
N ALA A 262 -3.85 -16.25 -24.75
CA ALA A 262 -2.73 -15.65 -25.48
C ALA A 262 -2.21 -16.59 -26.58
N ALA A 263 -1.95 -16.05 -27.77
CA ALA A 263 -1.26 -16.78 -28.83
C ALA A 263 0.21 -17.02 -28.43
N CYS A 264 0.63 -18.29 -28.44
CA CYS A 264 1.89 -18.75 -27.85
C CYS A 264 3.12 -18.01 -28.41
N ASP A 265 3.10 -17.72 -29.71
CA ASP A 265 4.16 -17.04 -30.47
C ASP A 265 4.44 -15.61 -29.97
N LYS A 266 3.49 -14.96 -29.30
CA LYS A 266 3.67 -13.62 -28.74
C LYS A 266 4.68 -13.60 -27.59
N CYS A 267 4.72 -14.68 -26.81
CA CYS A 267 5.55 -14.81 -25.61
C CYS A 267 6.75 -15.75 -25.81
N HIS A 268 6.56 -16.87 -26.52
CA HIS A 268 7.62 -17.83 -26.83
C HIS A 268 8.41 -17.38 -28.06
N LYS A 269 9.69 -17.06 -27.87
CA LYS A 269 10.62 -16.66 -28.93
C LYS A 269 11.84 -17.57 -28.99
N ASP A 270 12.48 -17.60 -30.16
CA ASP A 270 13.77 -18.25 -30.43
C ASP A 270 14.89 -17.73 -29.51
N LYS A 271 14.82 -16.44 -29.18
CA LYS A 271 15.78 -15.72 -28.36
C LYS A 271 15.10 -14.84 -27.33
N GLU A 272 15.91 -14.31 -26.43
CA GLU A 272 15.47 -13.30 -25.46
C GLU A 272 15.02 -12.03 -26.18
N VAL A 273 13.92 -11.43 -25.72
CA VAL A 273 13.42 -10.16 -26.25
C VAL A 273 14.17 -9.03 -25.55
N GLU A 274 14.89 -8.19 -26.30
CA GLU A 274 15.49 -6.98 -25.73
C GLU A 274 14.56 -5.76 -25.86
N GLY A 275 14.63 -4.87 -24.86
CA GLY A 275 13.91 -3.59 -24.88
C GLY A 275 12.42 -3.68 -24.55
N GLY A 276 12.03 -4.39 -23.49
CA GLY A 276 10.63 -4.48 -23.03
C GLY A 276 10.00 -3.22 -22.44
N ALA A 277 10.76 -2.11 -22.37
CA ALA A 277 10.18 -0.79 -22.17
C ALA A 277 9.49 -0.36 -23.48
N PHE A 278 8.18 -0.10 -23.41
CA PHE A 278 7.39 0.37 -24.54
C PHE A 278 7.95 1.69 -25.11
N ASP A 279 8.58 1.60 -26.28
CA ASP A 279 9.20 2.75 -26.93
C ASP A 279 8.14 3.60 -27.65
N HIS A 280 7.79 4.71 -27.00
CA HIS A 280 6.86 5.71 -27.53
C HIS A 280 7.27 6.31 -28.88
N ALA A 281 8.56 6.31 -29.26
CA ALA A 281 9.00 6.77 -30.57
C ALA A 281 8.34 5.97 -31.71
N LYS A 282 8.16 4.64 -31.51
CA LYS A 282 7.51 3.73 -32.46
C LYS A 282 6.03 4.03 -32.70
N THR A 283 5.40 4.87 -31.87
CA THR A 283 4.01 5.34 -32.06
C THR A 283 3.88 6.64 -32.85
N GLY A 284 5.00 7.29 -33.22
CA GLY A 284 4.98 8.63 -33.79
C GLY A 284 4.62 9.72 -32.77
N PHE A 285 4.84 9.46 -31.48
CA PHE A 285 4.81 10.45 -30.39
C PHE A 285 5.90 10.14 -29.35
N PRO A 286 7.19 10.37 -29.66
CA PRO A 286 8.30 10.17 -28.72
C PRO A 286 8.18 11.11 -27.52
N LEU A 287 8.26 10.56 -26.29
CA LEU A 287 8.25 11.33 -25.05
C LEU A 287 9.60 12.03 -24.85
N LYS A 288 9.76 13.22 -25.43
CA LYS A 288 10.96 14.07 -25.30
C LYS A 288 11.07 14.68 -23.90
N LYS A 289 12.25 15.23 -23.55
CA LYS A 289 12.69 15.78 -22.24
C LYS A 289 11.60 16.11 -21.19
N TYR A 290 10.62 16.95 -21.54
CA TYR A 290 9.58 17.43 -20.62
C TYR A 290 8.45 16.43 -20.36
N HIS A 291 8.17 15.54 -21.30
CA HIS A 291 7.18 14.45 -21.18
C HIS A 291 7.79 13.11 -20.76
N ALA A 292 9.11 12.94 -20.92
CA ALA A 292 9.88 11.72 -20.63
C ALA A 292 9.82 11.21 -19.16
N LYS A 293 9.25 12.00 -18.24
CA LYS A 293 9.12 11.68 -16.81
C LYS A 293 7.67 11.50 -16.34
N LEU A 294 6.70 11.58 -17.25
CA LEU A 294 5.29 11.35 -16.92
C LEU A 294 5.01 9.86 -16.65
N SER A 295 4.00 9.57 -15.84
CA SER A 295 3.48 8.20 -15.74
C SER A 295 2.63 7.87 -16.97
N CYS A 296 2.48 6.58 -17.28
CA CYS A 296 1.65 6.11 -18.39
C CYS A 296 0.20 6.64 -18.29
N ASP A 297 -0.37 6.61 -17.08
CA ASP A 297 -1.71 7.09 -16.70
C ASP A 297 -1.86 8.62 -16.75
N SER A 298 -0.76 9.38 -16.84
CA SER A 298 -0.83 10.83 -17.08
C SER A 298 -1.56 11.11 -18.41
N CYS A 299 -1.43 10.20 -19.37
CA CYS A 299 -2.15 10.21 -20.65
C CYS A 299 -3.22 9.09 -20.72
N HIS A 300 -2.89 7.84 -20.39
CA HIS A 300 -3.73 6.64 -20.63
C HIS A 300 -4.84 6.39 -19.59
N LYS A 301 -5.51 7.46 -19.13
CA LYS A 301 -6.57 7.43 -18.09
C LYS A 301 -7.79 6.56 -18.42
N GLY A 302 -7.95 6.12 -19.67
CA GLY A 302 -9.06 5.29 -20.15
C GLY A 302 -8.62 3.97 -20.79
N GLY A 303 -7.38 3.54 -20.55
CA GLY A 303 -6.78 2.31 -21.10
C GLY A 303 -5.69 2.53 -22.15
N PHE A 304 -4.95 1.45 -22.44
CA PHE A 304 -3.89 1.38 -23.46
C PHE A 304 -4.41 0.89 -24.83
N ASP A 305 -5.65 0.44 -24.88
CA ASP A 305 -6.39 0.03 -26.08
C ASP A 305 -6.74 1.22 -27.01
N LYS A 306 -6.92 2.42 -26.43
CA LYS A 306 -7.39 3.61 -27.13
C LYS A 306 -6.24 4.52 -27.55
N LYS A 307 -6.23 4.91 -28.83
CA LYS A 307 -5.31 5.93 -29.36
C LYS A 307 -5.64 7.31 -28.78
N ILE A 308 -4.65 7.94 -28.16
CA ILE A 308 -4.75 9.30 -27.64
C ILE A 308 -4.48 10.31 -28.77
N SER A 309 -5.22 11.42 -28.78
CA SER A 309 -4.97 12.54 -29.70
C SER A 309 -3.62 13.19 -29.38
N ARG A 310 -2.76 13.32 -30.39
CA ARG A 310 -1.44 13.99 -30.31
C ARG A 310 -1.52 15.53 -30.27
N LYS A 311 -2.73 16.12 -30.29
CA LYS A 311 -2.91 17.58 -30.17
C LYS A 311 -2.65 18.01 -28.72
N CYS A 312 -1.83 19.06 -28.51
CA CYS A 312 -1.47 19.56 -27.19
C CYS A 312 -2.72 19.85 -26.31
N SER A 313 -3.75 20.44 -26.91
CA SER A 313 -5.03 20.75 -26.26
C SER A 313 -5.82 19.53 -25.76
N SER A 314 -5.54 18.32 -26.28
CA SER A 314 -6.16 17.07 -25.78
C SER A 314 -5.62 16.62 -24.41
N CYS A 315 -4.52 17.22 -23.94
CA CYS A 315 -4.01 17.01 -22.57
C CYS A 315 -3.93 18.32 -21.75
N HIS A 316 -3.63 19.45 -22.41
CA HIS A 316 -3.47 20.76 -21.76
C HIS A 316 -4.73 21.64 -21.81
N GLY A 317 -5.80 21.24 -22.53
CA GLY A 317 -7.02 22.03 -22.66
C GLY A 317 -6.79 23.30 -23.48
N LYS A 318 -7.11 24.48 -22.91
CA LYS A 318 -6.64 25.77 -23.45
C LYS A 318 -5.16 25.91 -23.08
N TRP A 319 -4.29 25.99 -24.08
CA TRP A 319 -2.86 26.22 -23.91
C TRP A 319 -2.50 27.57 -24.53
N SER A 320 -1.96 28.48 -23.73
CA SER A 320 -1.58 29.86 -24.11
C SER A 320 -0.50 30.39 -23.16
N ALA A 321 0.10 31.53 -23.48
CA ALA A 321 1.10 32.19 -22.64
C ALA A 321 0.65 32.35 -21.17
N ASP A 322 -0.63 32.71 -20.95
CA ASP A 322 -1.21 32.97 -19.62
C ASP A 322 -1.16 31.77 -18.66
N ASN A 323 -1.25 30.54 -19.21
CA ASN A 323 -1.25 29.30 -18.41
C ASN A 323 0.06 28.51 -18.50
N PHE A 324 0.92 28.78 -19.49
CA PHE A 324 2.20 28.09 -19.64
C PHE A 324 3.38 28.89 -19.10
N ASN A 325 3.66 28.70 -17.81
CA ASN A 325 4.79 29.35 -17.15
C ASN A 325 6.14 28.75 -17.61
N HIS A 326 6.82 29.42 -18.54
CA HIS A 326 8.14 29.02 -19.07
C HIS A 326 9.21 28.87 -17.97
N ALA A 327 9.28 29.80 -17.00
CA ALA A 327 10.31 29.78 -15.96
C ALA A 327 10.23 28.50 -15.10
N LYS A 328 9.02 28.08 -14.74
CA LYS A 328 8.75 26.86 -13.97
C LYS A 328 8.87 25.57 -14.80
N SER A 329 8.58 25.63 -16.10
CA SER A 329 8.41 24.43 -16.95
C SER A 329 9.66 24.08 -17.77
N VAL A 330 10.39 25.08 -18.25
CA VAL A 330 11.61 24.90 -19.06
C VAL A 330 12.86 25.58 -18.49
N GLY A 331 12.71 26.45 -17.48
CA GLY A 331 13.82 27.14 -16.81
C GLY A 331 14.18 28.51 -17.40
N VAL A 332 13.34 29.07 -18.27
CA VAL A 332 13.57 30.36 -18.95
C VAL A 332 12.51 31.37 -18.49
N LYS A 333 12.93 32.51 -17.91
CA LYS A 333 12.03 33.66 -17.71
C LYS A 333 11.94 34.42 -19.04
N LEU A 334 10.72 34.67 -19.52
CA LEU A 334 10.46 35.64 -20.57
C LEU A 334 10.21 37.01 -19.89
N GLY A 335 10.85 38.06 -20.38
CA GLY A 335 10.49 39.45 -20.05
C GLY A 335 9.26 39.90 -20.84
N ASP A 336 8.67 41.03 -20.47
CA ASP A 336 7.30 41.43 -20.90
C ASP A 336 7.09 41.39 -22.43
N VAL A 337 8.03 41.91 -23.22
CA VAL A 337 8.00 41.84 -24.70
C VAL A 337 7.97 40.39 -25.17
N HIS A 338 8.89 39.55 -24.67
CA HIS A 338 8.97 38.14 -25.05
C HIS A 338 7.79 37.30 -24.55
N GLY A 339 7.11 37.73 -23.48
CA GLY A 339 5.89 37.11 -22.96
C GLY A 339 4.62 37.45 -23.76
N SER A 340 4.69 38.45 -24.64
CA SER A 340 3.56 38.89 -25.48
C SER A 340 3.48 38.23 -26.86
N PHE A 341 4.54 37.53 -27.30
CA PHE A 341 4.54 36.78 -28.56
C PHE A 341 3.70 35.51 -28.49
N ASP A 342 3.18 35.09 -29.64
CA ASP A 342 2.41 33.86 -29.76
C ASP A 342 3.35 32.65 -29.72
N CYS A 343 2.86 31.51 -29.24
CA CYS A 343 3.67 30.31 -29.03
C CYS A 343 4.41 29.83 -30.31
N GLY A 344 3.86 30.13 -31.48
CA GLY A 344 4.42 29.76 -32.79
C GLY A 344 5.59 30.63 -33.24
N ASP A 345 5.67 31.88 -32.79
CA ASP A 345 6.66 32.87 -33.24
C ASP A 345 8.07 32.46 -32.83
N CYS A 346 8.22 31.90 -31.63
CA CYS A 346 9.47 31.36 -31.12
C CYS A 346 9.69 29.88 -31.50
N HIS A 347 8.65 29.05 -31.47
CA HIS A 347 8.79 27.59 -31.68
C HIS A 347 8.64 27.17 -33.15
N VAL A 348 9.36 27.87 -34.04
CA VAL A 348 9.34 27.66 -35.48
C VAL A 348 9.70 26.21 -35.85
N GLY A 349 8.69 25.46 -36.30
CA GLY A 349 8.83 24.06 -36.66
C GLY A 349 8.99 23.08 -35.50
N GLY A 350 8.61 23.44 -34.27
CA GLY A 350 8.36 22.48 -33.18
C GLY A 350 8.80 22.93 -31.78
N PHE A 351 7.96 22.69 -30.77
CA PHE A 351 8.23 22.94 -29.34
C PHE A 351 9.38 22.12 -28.74
N ASP A 352 9.87 21.12 -29.46
CA ASP A 352 11.03 20.32 -29.09
C ASP A 352 12.37 20.83 -29.65
N LYS A 353 12.34 21.79 -30.58
CA LYS A 353 13.54 22.45 -31.09
C LYS A 353 14.04 23.49 -30.09
N LYS A 354 15.36 23.72 -30.11
CA LYS A 354 15.96 24.88 -29.45
C LYS A 354 15.52 26.13 -30.24
N VAL A 355 15.07 27.16 -29.51
CA VAL A 355 14.83 28.48 -30.08
C VAL A 355 16.19 29.17 -30.17
N GLU A 356 16.52 29.69 -31.35
CA GLU A 356 17.77 30.41 -31.60
C GLU A 356 17.49 31.91 -31.67
N CYS A 357 18.26 32.72 -30.96
CA CYS A 357 18.06 34.17 -30.92
C CYS A 357 18.41 34.83 -32.27
N GLU A 358 19.35 34.23 -32.99
CA GLU A 358 19.95 34.71 -34.24
C GLU A 358 18.95 34.88 -35.39
N SER A 359 17.79 34.21 -35.35
CA SER A 359 16.71 34.40 -36.35
C SER A 359 15.85 35.65 -36.12
N CYS A 360 16.02 36.33 -34.99
CA CYS A 360 15.25 37.53 -34.61
C CYS A 360 16.15 38.70 -34.18
N HIS A 361 17.40 38.44 -33.78
CA HIS A 361 18.36 39.40 -33.29
C HIS A 361 19.77 39.11 -33.82
N GLU A 362 20.29 40.01 -34.66
CA GLU A 362 21.67 39.91 -35.14
C GLU A 362 22.66 40.06 -33.98
N GLY A 363 23.60 39.12 -33.84
CA GLY A 363 24.68 39.15 -32.84
C GLY A 363 24.30 38.79 -31.39
N ILE A 364 23.02 38.69 -31.03
CA ILE A 364 22.59 38.35 -29.66
C ILE A 364 22.57 36.83 -29.46
N THR A 365 23.35 36.34 -28.49
CA THR A 365 23.51 34.90 -28.21
C THR A 365 23.25 34.56 -26.74
N TYR A 366 22.23 33.74 -26.45
CA TYR A 366 22.00 33.21 -25.10
C TYR A 366 22.94 32.02 -24.82
N PRO A 367 23.64 31.94 -23.68
CA PRO A 367 23.48 32.75 -22.46
C PRO A 367 24.48 33.91 -22.30
N ALA A 368 25.31 34.21 -23.30
CA ALA A 368 26.36 35.23 -23.23
C ALA A 368 25.78 36.66 -23.14
N MET A 369 24.75 36.92 -23.95
CA MET A 369 23.89 38.10 -23.86
C MET A 369 22.54 37.65 -23.33
N LYS A 370 22.18 38.11 -22.14
CA LYS A 370 20.85 37.90 -21.56
C LYS A 370 19.98 39.10 -21.95
N PRO A 371 18.72 38.90 -22.38
CA PRO A 371 17.73 39.98 -22.36
C PRO A 371 17.62 40.55 -20.94
N ASP A 372 17.44 41.87 -20.82
CA ASP A 372 17.22 42.51 -19.53
C ASP A 372 15.98 41.93 -18.82
N MET A 373 16.09 41.76 -17.50
CA MET A 373 15.30 40.80 -16.72
C MET A 373 13.92 41.27 -16.29
#